data_AF-A0A371FAW6-F1
#
_entry.id   AF-A0A371FAW6-F1
#
_cell.length_a   1.000
_cell.length_b   1.000
_cell.length_c   1.000
_cell.angle_alpha   90.00
_cell.angle_beta   90.00
_cell.angle_gamma   90.00
#
_symmetry.space_group_name_H-M   'P 1'
#
loop_
_entity.id
_entity.type
_entity.pdbx_description
1 polymer ?
#
loop_
_entity_poly.entity_id
_entity_poly.type
_entity_poly.pdbx_seq_one_letter_code
_entity_poly.pdbx_strand_id
1 'polypeptide(L)'
;MALASEDTNQSDKLIKGENVESKALVEMERWIEQEGSKCQSLMEDLEGVNLGDESEKNEVRVGRQMPPDLRHNLIKLLRECADIFAWSYRDMPGLGREIVEHKLPLLPDLVLVRQQLRRIKPKVALKIKEEVEKQWNARFLTVWVANIVPVPKKDVKVQMCVDYKDLNRASLKDNFPLPHIDVLVENTVQHVFFSFMDGFSGYNQIQMALENIEK
;
A
#
# COMPACT_ATOMS: atom_id res chain seq x y z
N MET A 1 61.46 -23.87 -33.40
CA MET A 1 62.11 -24.67 -32.35
C MET A 1 61.41 -24.35 -31.04
N ALA A 2 60.98 -25.39 -30.33
CA ALA A 2 60.28 -25.43 -29.03
C ALA A 2 58.80 -24.99 -28.97
N LEU A 3 57.96 -26.00 -28.69
CA LEU A 3 56.57 -25.99 -28.24
C LEU A 3 56.53 -25.99 -26.69
N ALA A 4 55.52 -25.35 -26.10
CA ALA A 4 54.70 -25.79 -24.94
C ALA A 4 53.67 -24.65 -24.63
N SER A 5 52.33 -24.75 -24.76
CA SER A 5 51.30 -25.48 -23.95
C SER A 5 51.48 -25.23 -22.44
N GLU A 6 50.54 -24.74 -21.61
CA GLU A 6 49.08 -24.90 -21.53
C GLU A 6 48.43 -23.81 -20.62
N ASP A 7 47.15 -23.56 -20.91
CA ASP A 7 46.03 -22.92 -20.20
C ASP A 7 46.08 -22.53 -18.70
N THR A 8 45.50 -21.36 -18.39
CA THR A 8 44.19 -21.31 -17.69
C THR A 8 43.49 -19.93 -17.80
N ASN A 9 42.26 -19.99 -18.35
CA ASN A 9 41.12 -19.06 -18.32
C ASN A 9 41.21 -17.83 -17.39
N GLN A 10 41.09 -16.60 -17.90
CA GLN A 10 39.84 -15.92 -18.35
C GLN A 10 38.86 -15.63 -17.20
N SER A 11 38.91 -14.41 -16.63
CA SER A 11 37.71 -13.60 -16.30
C SER A 11 38.06 -12.18 -15.79
N ASP A 12 39.00 -11.47 -16.42
CA ASP A 12 39.06 -10.02 -16.28
C ASP A 12 38.03 -9.37 -17.21
N LYS A 13 36.82 -9.15 -16.68
CA LYS A 13 35.86 -8.08 -17.04
C LYS A 13 34.50 -8.39 -16.42
N LEU A 14 34.19 -7.77 -15.28
CA LEU A 14 32.87 -7.23 -14.91
C LEU A 14 32.86 -6.83 -13.42
N ILE A 15 33.59 -5.79 -13.05
CA ILE A 15 33.30 -5.02 -11.83
C ILE A 15 33.41 -3.54 -12.18
N LYS A 16 32.41 -3.04 -12.93
CA LYS A 16 32.23 -1.61 -13.16
C LYS A 16 30.75 -1.31 -13.35
N GLY A 17 29.94 -1.68 -12.35
CA GLY A 17 28.50 -1.43 -12.32
C GLY A 17 27.97 -1.05 -10.93
N GLU A 18 28.58 -1.57 -9.86
CA GLU A 18 28.00 -1.46 -8.50
C GLU A 18 28.26 -0.13 -7.78
N ASN A 19 29.04 0.79 -8.36
CA ASN A 19 29.44 2.03 -7.67
C ASN A 19 28.50 3.22 -7.93
N VAL A 20 27.67 3.19 -8.98
CA VAL A 20 26.78 4.33 -9.29
C VAL A 20 25.45 4.22 -8.54
N GLU A 21 24.88 3.02 -8.49
CA GLU A 21 23.62 2.73 -7.80
C GLU A 21 23.77 2.85 -6.27
N SER A 22 24.89 2.35 -5.74
CA SER A 22 25.25 2.50 -4.32
C SER A 22 25.48 3.96 -3.91
N LYS A 23 26.06 4.77 -4.80
CA LYS A 23 26.25 6.21 -4.55
C LYS A 23 24.93 6.98 -4.57
N ALA A 24 24.03 6.65 -5.49
CA ALA A 24 22.71 7.26 -5.58
C ALA A 24 21.87 6.98 -4.32
N LEU A 25 21.96 5.75 -3.77
CA LEU A 25 21.28 5.38 -2.53
C LEU A 25 21.83 6.13 -1.31
N VAL A 26 23.15 6.25 -1.19
CA VAL A 26 23.79 7.00 -0.09
C VAL A 26 23.48 8.50 -0.19
N GLU A 27 23.38 9.04 -1.39
CA GLU A 27 23.03 10.44 -1.61
C GLU A 27 21.55 10.71 -1.29
N MET A 28 20.65 9.78 -1.64
CA MET A 28 19.25 9.78 -1.20
C MET A 28 19.13 9.69 0.32
N GLU A 29 19.85 8.80 0.99
CA GLU A 29 19.83 8.69 2.47
C GLU A 29 20.27 10.01 3.12
N ARG A 30 21.33 10.64 2.61
CA ARG A 30 21.80 11.95 3.11
C ARG A 30 20.76 13.07 2.90
N TRP A 31 20.06 13.07 1.77
CA TRP A 31 18.97 14.02 1.50
C TRP A 31 17.79 13.76 2.44
N ILE A 32 17.40 12.49 2.64
CA ILE A 32 16.36 12.07 3.59
C ILE A 32 16.71 12.49 5.02
N GLU A 33 17.98 12.43 5.43
CA GLU A 33 18.44 12.89 6.75
C GLU A 33 18.46 14.42 6.88
N GLN A 34 18.84 15.14 5.83
CA GLN A 34 18.83 16.62 5.79
C GLN A 34 17.42 17.20 5.74
N GLU A 35 16.53 16.63 4.93
CA GLU A 35 15.10 17.00 4.88
C GLU A 35 14.36 16.48 6.10
N GLY A 36 14.73 15.31 6.64
CA GLY A 36 14.27 14.81 7.92
C GLY A 36 14.54 15.79 9.05
N SER A 37 15.73 16.42 9.06
CA SER A 37 16.11 17.42 10.07
C SER A 37 15.41 18.77 9.89
N LYS A 38 15.12 19.19 8.65
CA LYS A 38 14.31 20.40 8.36
C LYS A 38 12.81 20.19 8.60
N CYS A 39 12.32 18.96 8.46
CA CYS A 39 10.92 18.60 8.67
C CYS A 39 10.64 18.22 10.14
N GLN A 40 11.64 17.80 10.90
CA GLN A 40 11.53 17.43 12.32
C GLN A 40 11.17 18.60 13.23
N SER A 41 11.55 19.84 12.91
CA SER A 41 11.23 21.01 13.75
C SER A 41 9.76 21.45 13.66
N LEU A 42 8.97 20.82 12.79
CA LEU A 42 7.52 20.95 12.68
C LEU A 42 6.81 19.69 13.22
N MET A 43 7.42 18.93 14.14
CA MET A 43 6.65 18.00 14.97
C MET A 43 5.78 18.82 15.93
N GLU A 44 4.61 19.18 15.41
CA GLU A 44 3.57 19.99 15.99
C GLU A 44 3.23 19.53 17.42
N ASP A 45 3.03 20.50 18.31
CA ASP A 45 2.39 20.27 19.61
C ASP A 45 0.95 19.80 19.36
N LEU A 46 0.74 18.48 19.34
CA LEU A 46 -0.55 17.84 19.06
C LEU A 46 -1.25 17.45 20.36
N GLU A 47 -2.58 17.54 20.38
CA GLU A 47 -3.45 16.98 21.42
C GLU A 47 -4.33 15.86 20.87
N GLY A 48 -4.60 14.88 21.73
CA GLY A 48 -5.53 13.80 21.46
C GLY A 48 -6.96 14.23 21.72
N VAL A 49 -7.85 14.02 20.74
CA VAL A 49 -9.28 14.29 20.84
C VAL A 49 -10.02 12.99 20.57
N ASN A 50 -10.82 12.54 21.55
CA ASN A 50 -11.71 11.40 21.35
C ASN A 50 -12.96 11.86 20.58
N LEU A 51 -13.23 11.21 19.45
CA LEU A 51 -14.44 11.38 18.64
C LEU A 51 -15.52 10.33 18.98
N GLY A 52 -15.15 9.26 19.68
CA GLY A 52 -16.06 8.20 20.11
C GLY A 52 -16.67 8.45 21.49
N ASP A 53 -17.27 7.42 22.06
CA ASP A 53 -17.89 7.43 23.38
C ASP A 53 -16.92 6.95 24.48
N GLU A 54 -17.41 6.78 25.71
CA GLU A 54 -16.59 6.31 26.83
C GLU A 54 -16.18 4.83 26.69
N SER A 55 -16.93 4.05 25.90
CA SER A 55 -16.69 2.62 25.62
C SER A 55 -15.68 2.40 24.50
N GLU A 56 -15.78 3.14 23.39
CA GLU A 56 -14.93 3.02 22.22
C GLU A 56 -14.18 4.33 21.96
N LYS A 57 -12.89 4.33 22.34
CA LYS A 57 -12.02 5.49 22.16
C LYS A 57 -11.51 5.56 20.72
N ASN A 58 -11.97 6.59 20.01
CA ASN A 58 -11.59 6.92 18.64
C ASN A 58 -10.80 8.22 18.65
N GLU A 59 -9.49 8.10 18.87
CA GLU A 59 -8.61 9.25 19.11
C GLU A 59 -8.01 9.79 17.80
N VAL A 60 -8.23 11.09 17.55
CA VAL A 60 -7.54 11.86 16.51
C VAL A 60 -6.58 12.86 17.12
N ARG A 61 -5.59 13.32 16.34
CA ARG A 61 -4.61 14.31 16.77
C ARG A 61 -4.89 15.66 16.14
N VAL A 62 -4.95 16.72 16.94
CA VAL A 62 -5.20 18.10 16.51
C VAL A 62 -4.08 19.01 17.01
N GLY A 63 -3.66 20.00 16.22
CA GLY A 63 -2.62 20.95 16.62
C GLY A 63 -3.06 21.91 17.72
N ARG A 64 -2.30 21.98 18.82
CA ARG A 64 -2.54 22.90 19.94
C ARG A 64 -2.25 24.36 19.59
N GLN A 65 -1.37 24.59 18.62
CA GLN A 65 -0.99 25.93 18.15
C GLN A 65 -2.06 26.57 17.25
N MET A 66 -3.17 25.87 16.98
CA MET A 66 -4.29 26.42 16.21
C MET A 66 -5.05 27.50 17.01
N PRO A 67 -5.58 28.55 16.35
CA PRO A 67 -6.48 29.49 16.98
C PRO A 67 -7.65 28.78 17.68
N PRO A 68 -8.01 29.15 18.92
CA PRO A 68 -9.03 28.44 19.71
C PRO A 68 -10.37 28.27 18.99
N ASP A 69 -10.83 29.31 18.30
CA ASP A 69 -12.09 29.30 17.55
C ASP A 69 -12.06 28.32 16.38
N LEU A 70 -10.95 28.32 15.61
CA LEU A 70 -10.75 27.41 14.49
C LEU A 70 -10.68 25.96 14.98
N ARG A 71 -9.93 25.72 16.06
CA ARG A 71 -9.80 24.40 16.68
C ARG A 71 -11.14 23.87 17.16
N HIS A 72 -11.96 24.70 17.81
CA HIS A 72 -13.29 24.33 18.25
C HIS A 72 -14.19 23.92 17.07
N ASN A 73 -14.20 24.72 16.01
CA ASN A 73 -14.97 24.43 14.80
C ASN A 73 -14.49 23.15 14.10
N LEU A 74 -13.18 22.92 14.04
CA LEU A 74 -12.60 21.70 13.47
C LEU A 74 -13.00 20.46 14.28
N ILE A 75 -12.89 20.50 15.62
CA ILE A 75 -13.29 19.39 16.48
C ILE A 75 -14.79 19.10 16.33
N LYS A 76 -15.61 20.15 16.24
CA LYS A 76 -17.05 20.00 16.00
C LYS A 76 -17.31 19.29 14.66
N LEU A 77 -16.65 19.72 13.58
CA LEU A 77 -16.75 19.08 12.26
C LEU A 77 -16.31 17.61 12.30
N LEU A 78 -15.19 17.32 12.96
CA LEU A 78 -14.68 15.94 13.07
C LEU A 78 -15.65 15.02 13.84
N ARG A 79 -16.39 15.55 14.82
CA ARG A 79 -17.44 14.82 15.53
C ARG A 79 -18.69 14.62 14.69
N GLU A 80 -19.07 15.62 13.90
CA GLU A 80 -20.20 15.52 12.95
C GLU A 80 -19.94 14.51 11.84
N CYS A 81 -18.68 14.35 11.43
CA CYS A 81 -18.22 13.39 10.42
C CYS A 81 -17.56 12.14 11.02
N ALA A 82 -17.87 11.79 12.27
CA ALA A 82 -17.23 10.67 12.96
C ALA A 82 -17.48 9.32 12.26
N ASP A 83 -18.60 9.19 11.54
CA ASP A 83 -19.02 8.03 10.77
C ASP A 83 -18.20 7.80 9.48
N ILE A 84 -17.49 8.83 9.00
CA ILE A 84 -16.66 8.73 7.79
C ILE A 84 -15.33 7.99 8.09
N PHE A 85 -14.87 8.00 9.33
CA PHE A 85 -13.59 7.40 9.72
C PHE A 85 -13.71 5.89 9.92
N ALA A 86 -12.81 5.14 9.29
CA ALA A 86 -12.69 3.71 9.51
C ALA A 86 -11.69 3.42 10.64
N TRP A 87 -12.18 2.94 11.77
CA TRP A 87 -11.36 2.55 12.93
C TRP A 87 -10.94 1.08 12.86
N SER A 88 -11.71 0.28 12.13
CA SER A 88 -11.52 -1.14 11.92
C SER A 88 -12.00 -1.58 10.53
N TYR A 89 -11.76 -2.84 10.18
CA TYR A 89 -12.32 -3.44 8.97
C TYR A 89 -13.86 -3.52 8.97
N ARG A 90 -14.51 -3.45 10.14
CA ARG A 90 -15.97 -3.54 10.26
C ARG A 90 -16.67 -2.26 9.84
N ASP A 91 -15.96 -1.14 9.92
CA ASP A 91 -16.47 0.20 9.60
C ASP A 91 -16.44 0.48 8.08
N MET A 92 -15.99 -0.49 7.30
CA MET A 92 -15.97 -0.45 5.84
C MET A 92 -16.98 -1.43 5.27
N PRO A 93 -18.28 -1.07 5.19
CA PRO A 93 -19.29 -1.93 4.57
C PRO A 93 -19.03 -2.16 3.06
N GLY A 94 -18.11 -1.38 2.47
CA GLY A 94 -17.87 -1.33 1.04
C GLY A 94 -18.89 -0.47 0.32
N LEU A 95 -18.64 -0.22 -0.97
CA LEU A 95 -19.57 0.47 -1.84
C LEU A 95 -20.66 -0.51 -2.29
N GLY A 96 -21.89 -0.02 -2.38
CA GLY A 96 -23.00 -0.78 -2.93
C GLY A 96 -22.75 -1.17 -4.39
N ARG A 97 -23.19 -2.37 -4.78
CA ARG A 97 -23.04 -2.91 -6.14
C ARG A 97 -23.76 -2.05 -7.19
N GLU A 98 -24.81 -1.36 -6.76
CA GLU A 98 -25.57 -0.39 -7.56
C GLU A 98 -24.78 0.87 -7.90
N ILE A 99 -23.75 1.20 -7.10
CA ILE A 99 -22.88 2.36 -7.32
C ILE A 99 -21.74 1.96 -8.25
N VAL A 100 -21.02 0.89 -7.90
CA VAL A 100 -19.85 0.45 -8.66
C VAL A 100 -19.55 -1.03 -8.40
N GLU A 101 -19.13 -1.73 -9.45
CA GLU A 101 -18.53 -3.06 -9.36
C GLU A 101 -17.25 -3.10 -10.20
N HIS A 102 -16.24 -3.81 -9.72
CA HIS A 102 -15.04 -4.09 -10.49
C HIS A 102 -15.28 -5.26 -11.43
N LYS A 103 -15.21 -4.98 -12.74
CA LYS A 103 -15.15 -6.00 -13.78
C LYS A 103 -13.69 -6.21 -14.16
N LEU A 104 -13.30 -7.47 -14.22
CA LEU A 104 -11.98 -7.94 -14.65
C LEU A 104 -12.09 -8.52 -16.07
N PRO A 105 -11.96 -7.70 -17.12
CA PRO A 105 -12.03 -8.18 -18.49
C PRO A 105 -10.78 -9.01 -18.81
N LEU A 106 -11.00 -10.28 -19.17
CA LEU A 106 -9.94 -11.21 -19.56
C LEU A 106 -9.86 -11.32 -21.09
N LEU A 107 -8.66 -11.57 -21.60
CA LEU A 107 -8.44 -11.89 -23.01
C LEU A 107 -9.14 -13.22 -23.36
N PRO A 108 -9.96 -13.28 -24.42
CA PRO A 108 -10.80 -14.45 -24.72
C PRO A 108 -10.05 -15.78 -24.85
N ASP A 109 -8.81 -15.72 -25.34
CA ASP A 109 -8.01 -16.91 -25.68
C ASP A 109 -7.05 -17.34 -24.56
N LEU A 110 -7.06 -16.66 -23.41
CA LEU A 110 -6.15 -16.92 -22.31
C LEU A 110 -6.79 -17.79 -21.23
N VAL A 111 -6.25 -19.00 -21.08
CA VAL A 111 -6.64 -19.94 -20.03
C VAL A 111 -5.96 -19.54 -18.72
N LEU A 112 -6.76 -19.29 -17.69
CA LEU A 112 -6.25 -19.04 -16.35
C LEU A 112 -5.58 -20.30 -15.79
N VAL A 113 -4.37 -20.14 -15.27
CA VAL A 113 -3.58 -21.24 -14.73
C VAL A 113 -3.72 -21.26 -13.22
N ARG A 114 -4.20 -22.38 -12.68
CA ARG A 114 -4.13 -22.65 -11.24
C ARG A 114 -2.67 -22.83 -10.85
N GLN A 115 -2.14 -21.89 -10.07
CA GLN A 115 -0.73 -21.92 -9.66
C GLN A 115 -0.48 -23.03 -8.63
N GLN A 116 0.67 -23.70 -8.74
CA GLN A 116 1.13 -24.62 -7.70
C GLN A 116 1.53 -23.84 -6.45
N LEU A 117 1.03 -24.28 -5.29
CA LEU A 117 1.36 -23.67 -4.00
C LEU A 117 2.87 -23.72 -3.73
N ARG A 118 3.44 -22.56 -3.39
CA ARG A 118 4.86 -22.46 -3.01
C ARG A 118 5.08 -23.05 -1.60
N ARG A 119 6.25 -23.64 -1.38
CA ARG A 119 6.65 -24.10 -0.04
C ARG A 119 6.95 -22.89 0.85
N ILE A 120 6.30 -22.82 2.01
CA ILE A 120 6.47 -21.73 2.98
C ILE A 120 7.11 -22.29 4.26
N LYS A 121 8.08 -21.56 4.82
CA LYS A 121 8.70 -21.94 6.09
C LYS A 121 7.66 -21.87 7.23
N PRO A 122 7.62 -22.83 8.18
CA PRO A 122 6.58 -22.87 9.22
C PRO A 122 6.42 -21.56 10.02
N LYS A 123 7.54 -20.91 10.38
CA LYS A 123 7.52 -19.63 11.11
C LYS A 123 6.83 -18.50 10.34
N VAL A 124 6.91 -18.51 9.01
CA VAL A 124 6.27 -17.52 8.13
C VAL A 124 4.81 -17.90 7.90
N ALA A 125 4.52 -19.20 7.77
CA ALA A 125 3.16 -19.71 7.59
C ALA A 125 2.21 -19.30 8.74
N LEU A 126 2.70 -19.30 9.99
CA LEU A 126 1.91 -18.82 11.13
C LEU A 126 1.48 -17.36 10.99
N LYS A 127 2.42 -16.47 10.60
CA LYS A 127 2.12 -15.05 10.37
C LYS A 127 1.16 -14.84 9.20
N ILE A 128 1.30 -15.63 8.13
CA ILE A 128 0.35 -15.60 7.00
C ILE A 128 -1.04 -16.01 7.47
N LYS A 129 -1.15 -17.06 8.28
CA LYS A 129 -2.43 -17.54 8.81
C LYS A 129 -3.16 -16.45 9.59
N GLU A 130 -2.46 -15.71 10.46
CA GLU A 130 -3.03 -14.59 11.20
C GLU A 130 -3.57 -13.48 10.27
N GLU A 131 -2.85 -13.14 9.20
CA GLU A 131 -3.31 -12.15 8.22
C GLU A 131 -4.49 -12.65 7.38
N VAL A 132 -4.49 -13.93 6.99
CA VAL A 132 -5.61 -14.58 6.29
C VAL A 132 -6.87 -14.55 7.15
N GLU A 133 -6.77 -14.90 8.43
CA GLU A 133 -7.92 -14.89 9.35
C GLU A 133 -8.52 -13.49 9.51
N LYS A 134 -7.68 -12.44 9.58
CA LYS A 134 -8.15 -11.05 9.63
C LYS A 134 -8.94 -10.67 8.39
N GLN A 135 -8.39 -10.94 7.20
CA GLN A 135 -9.06 -10.59 5.94
C GLN A 135 -10.28 -11.47 5.66
N TRP A 136 -10.26 -12.73 6.10
CA TRP A 136 -11.41 -13.64 6.05
C TRP A 136 -12.57 -13.13 6.91
N ASN A 137 -12.28 -12.72 8.15
CA ASN A 137 -13.29 -12.17 9.05
C ASN A 137 -13.85 -10.83 8.53
N ALA A 138 -13.05 -10.07 7.78
CA ALA A 138 -13.49 -8.87 7.06
C ALA A 138 -14.23 -9.16 5.74
N ARG A 139 -14.39 -10.43 5.35
CA ARG A 139 -15.02 -10.87 4.09
C ARG A 139 -14.31 -10.39 2.82
N PHE A 140 -13.02 -10.08 2.89
CA PHE A 140 -12.24 -9.64 1.73
C PHE A 140 -11.71 -10.80 0.88
N LEU A 141 -11.51 -11.98 1.49
CA LEU A 141 -10.98 -13.14 0.79
C LEU A 141 -12.09 -14.03 0.22
N THR A 142 -11.91 -14.44 -1.03
CA THR A 142 -12.67 -15.50 -1.70
C THR A 142 -11.70 -16.63 -2.09
N VAL A 143 -12.22 -17.78 -2.54
CA VAL A 143 -11.51 -19.08 -2.57
C VAL A 143 -10.43 -19.20 -3.68
N TRP A 144 -10.03 -18.11 -4.32
CA TRP A 144 -9.12 -18.17 -5.48
C TRP A 144 -7.69 -18.62 -5.17
N VAL A 145 -7.13 -19.35 -6.14
CA VAL A 145 -5.89 -20.12 -6.04
C VAL A 145 -4.71 -19.37 -6.68
N ALA A 146 -4.41 -18.17 -6.19
CA ALA A 146 -3.16 -17.49 -6.48
C ALA A 146 -2.16 -17.70 -5.34
N ASN A 147 -0.86 -17.73 -5.67
CA ASN A 147 0.16 -17.96 -4.67
C ASN A 147 0.26 -16.81 -3.68
N ILE A 148 0.37 -17.14 -2.40
CA ILE A 148 0.71 -16.17 -1.36
C ILE A 148 2.22 -15.91 -1.39
N VAL A 149 2.57 -14.63 -1.40
CA VAL A 149 3.94 -14.12 -1.31
C VAL A 149 4.08 -13.34 0.00
N PRO A 150 4.80 -13.87 1.00
CA PRO A 150 5.09 -13.13 2.21
C PRO A 150 6.12 -12.04 1.94
N VAL A 151 5.78 -10.79 2.25
CA VAL A 151 6.68 -9.64 2.14
C VAL A 151 7.06 -9.16 3.55
N PRO A 152 8.35 -9.17 3.92
CA PRO A 152 8.78 -8.64 5.21
C PRO A 152 8.63 -7.11 5.24
N LYS A 153 8.02 -6.57 6.31
CA LYS A 153 8.03 -5.14 6.62
C LYS A 153 9.20 -4.79 7.55
N LYS A 154 9.55 -3.51 7.60
CA LYS A 154 10.58 -2.94 8.50
C LYS A 154 10.34 -3.33 9.97
N ASP A 155 9.07 -3.43 10.39
CA ASP A 155 8.67 -3.71 11.77
C ASP A 155 8.57 -5.21 12.14
N VAL A 156 9.31 -6.10 11.46
CA VAL A 156 9.30 -7.58 11.68
C VAL A 156 7.95 -8.25 11.38
N LYS A 157 6.91 -7.47 11.04
CA LYS A 157 5.63 -7.95 10.51
C LYS A 157 5.81 -8.51 9.10
N VAL A 158 4.97 -9.48 8.74
CA VAL A 158 4.90 -10.01 7.38
C VAL A 158 3.59 -9.51 6.78
N GLN A 159 3.66 -8.88 5.62
CA GLN A 159 2.50 -8.56 4.82
C GLN A 159 2.22 -9.71 3.85
N MET A 160 0.98 -10.15 3.81
CA MET A 160 0.51 -11.11 2.81
C MET A 160 0.29 -10.38 1.48
N CYS A 161 1.00 -10.79 0.43
CA CYS A 161 0.72 -10.38 -0.94
C CYS A 161 0.26 -11.59 -1.76
N VAL A 162 -0.45 -11.33 -2.85
CA VAL A 162 -0.94 -12.36 -3.77
C VAL A 162 -0.25 -12.19 -5.13
N ASP A 163 0.27 -13.29 -5.68
CA ASP A 163 1.00 -13.30 -6.96
C ASP A 163 0.04 -13.29 -8.15
N TYR A 164 -0.46 -12.11 -8.50
CA TYR A 164 -1.37 -11.93 -9.64
C TYR A 164 -0.68 -11.90 -11.00
N LYS A 165 0.59 -12.32 -11.14
CA LYS A 165 1.31 -12.20 -12.42
C LYS A 165 0.58 -12.86 -13.60
N ASP A 166 0.07 -14.07 -13.42
CA ASP A 166 -0.63 -14.78 -14.50
C ASP A 166 -2.01 -14.15 -14.78
N LEU A 167 -2.71 -13.72 -13.74
CA LEU A 167 -3.98 -12.99 -13.87
C LEU A 167 -3.78 -11.66 -14.62
N ASN A 168 -2.78 -10.86 -14.22
CA ASN A 168 -2.44 -9.58 -14.82
C ASN A 168 -1.99 -9.72 -16.28
N ARG A 169 -1.45 -10.88 -16.68
CA ARG A 169 -1.14 -11.19 -18.09
C ARG A 169 -2.38 -11.56 -18.89
N ALA A 170 -3.39 -12.14 -18.24
CA ALA A 170 -4.67 -12.50 -18.85
C ALA A 170 -5.63 -11.31 -18.93
N SER A 171 -5.51 -10.33 -18.04
CA SER A 171 -6.35 -9.13 -18.01
C SER A 171 -6.05 -8.17 -19.15
N LEU A 172 -7.10 -7.57 -19.71
CA LEU A 172 -6.98 -6.42 -20.61
C LEU A 172 -6.39 -5.23 -19.84
N LYS A 173 -5.37 -4.58 -20.42
CA LYS A 173 -4.73 -3.43 -19.81
C LYS A 173 -5.62 -2.21 -19.90
N ASP A 174 -5.72 -1.50 -18.79
CA ASP A 174 -6.36 -0.21 -18.74
C ASP A 174 -5.43 0.89 -19.27
N ASN A 175 -5.98 1.80 -20.07
CA ASN A 175 -5.25 2.93 -20.68
C ASN A 175 -5.62 4.27 -20.05
N PHE A 176 -6.24 4.29 -18.86
CA PHE A 176 -6.44 5.52 -18.11
C PHE A 176 -5.16 5.90 -17.34
N PRO A 177 -4.40 6.92 -17.78
CA PRO A 177 -3.22 7.34 -17.06
C PRO A 177 -3.62 7.97 -15.72
N LEU A 178 -2.85 7.69 -14.68
CA LEU A 178 -2.94 8.46 -13.45
C LEU A 178 -2.49 9.91 -13.74
N PRO A 179 -3.12 10.91 -13.12
CA PRO A 179 -2.70 12.30 -13.27
C PRO A 179 -1.25 12.49 -12.80
N HIS A 180 -0.51 13.36 -13.48
CA HIS A 180 0.87 13.68 -13.10
C HIS A 180 0.89 14.41 -11.76
N ILE A 181 1.81 14.02 -10.87
CA ILE A 181 1.88 14.59 -9.51
C ILE A 181 2.10 16.11 -9.54
N ASP A 182 2.96 16.60 -10.42
CA ASP A 182 3.24 18.04 -10.55
C ASP A 182 1.98 18.84 -10.88
N VAL A 183 1.09 18.29 -11.74
CA VAL A 183 -0.18 18.95 -12.06
C VAL A 183 -1.09 19.03 -10.83
N LEU A 184 -1.13 17.96 -10.02
CA LEU A 184 -1.89 17.96 -8.77
C LEU A 184 -1.32 18.99 -7.79
N VAL A 185 -0.01 19.14 -7.69
CA VAL A 185 0.66 20.11 -6.80
C VAL A 185 0.51 21.55 -7.30
N GLU A 186 0.59 21.79 -8.61
CA GLU A 186 0.39 23.13 -9.18
C GLU A 186 -1.04 23.64 -8.96
N ASN A 187 -2.03 22.74 -9.02
CA ASN A 187 -3.43 23.08 -8.76
C ASN A 187 -3.70 23.46 -7.30
N THR A 188 -2.79 23.13 -6.37
CA THR A 188 -2.94 23.48 -4.96
C THR A 188 -2.27 24.82 -4.61
N VAL A 189 -1.56 25.44 -5.57
CA VAL A 189 -0.96 26.76 -5.41
C VAL A 189 -2.08 27.78 -5.15
N GLN A 190 -1.83 28.71 -4.22
CA GLN A 190 -2.78 29.73 -3.71
C GLN A 190 -3.74 29.28 -2.59
N HIS A 191 -3.81 27.99 -2.25
CA HIS A 191 -4.56 27.57 -1.07
C HIS A 191 -3.71 27.65 0.20
N VAL A 192 -4.31 28.17 1.27
CA VAL A 192 -3.66 28.35 2.59
C VAL A 192 -3.82 27.11 3.48
N PHE A 193 -4.87 26.32 3.24
CA PHE A 193 -5.18 25.10 3.99
C PHE A 193 -5.29 23.91 3.05
N PHE A 194 -4.71 22.79 3.47
CA PHE A 194 -4.79 21.51 2.77
C PHE A 194 -5.42 20.47 3.69
N SER A 195 -6.33 19.67 3.14
CA SER A 195 -6.87 18.49 3.79
C SER A 195 -6.53 17.28 2.95
N PHE A 196 -5.86 16.31 3.54
CA PHE A 196 -5.54 15.04 2.89
C PHE A 196 -6.38 13.94 3.54
N MET A 197 -7.12 13.19 2.72
CA MET A 197 -7.88 12.03 3.16
C MET A 197 -7.32 10.80 2.44
N ASP A 198 -7.06 9.75 3.20
CA ASP A 198 -6.67 8.45 2.66
C ASP A 198 -7.82 7.45 2.81
N GLY A 199 -8.09 6.71 1.75
CA GLY A 199 -9.11 5.67 1.76
C GLY A 199 -8.55 4.39 2.39
N PHE A 200 -8.82 4.18 3.68
CA PHE A 200 -8.39 2.96 4.36
C PHE A 200 -8.87 1.73 3.57
N SER A 201 -7.94 0.84 3.19
CA SER A 201 -8.21 -0.34 2.36
C SER A 201 -9.07 -0.06 1.11
N GLY A 202 -8.96 1.12 0.48
CA GLY A 202 -9.90 1.61 -0.53
C GLY A 202 -10.19 0.61 -1.67
N TYR A 203 -9.20 -0.16 -2.11
CA TYR A 203 -9.41 -1.22 -3.12
C TYR A 203 -10.46 -2.26 -2.70
N ASN A 204 -10.44 -2.69 -1.43
CA ASN A 204 -11.33 -3.72 -0.91
C ASN A 204 -12.78 -3.24 -0.72
N GLN A 205 -13.03 -1.94 -0.86
CA GLN A 205 -14.38 -1.38 -0.76
C GLN A 205 -15.18 -1.58 -2.06
N ILE A 206 -14.51 -1.78 -3.20
CA ILE A 206 -15.17 -2.02 -4.48
C ILE A 206 -15.38 -3.52 -4.67
N GLN A 207 -16.64 -3.93 -4.81
CA GLN A 207 -16.96 -5.36 -4.96
C GLN A 207 -16.67 -5.85 -6.37
N MET A 208 -16.17 -7.08 -6.50
CA MET A 208 -16.05 -7.76 -7.78
C MET A 208 -17.44 -8.04 -8.37
N ALA A 209 -17.60 -7.87 -9.68
CA ALA A 209 -18.80 -8.31 -10.39
C ALA A 209 -18.98 -9.83 -10.21
N LEU A 210 -20.23 -10.28 -10.02
CA LEU A 210 -20.53 -11.68 -9.69
C LEU A 210 -20.04 -12.68 -10.75
N GLU A 211 -20.00 -12.27 -12.02
CA GLU A 211 -19.49 -13.08 -13.14
C GLU A 211 -18.00 -13.39 -13.03
N ASN A 212 -17.26 -12.54 -12.31
CA ASN A 212 -15.82 -12.61 -12.17
C ASN A 212 -15.38 -13.20 -10.82
N ILE A 213 -16.35 -13.52 -9.97
CA ILE A 213 -16.15 -14.33 -8.77
C ILE A 213 -16.40 -15.78 -9.19
N GLU A 214 -15.38 -16.64 -9.04
CA GLU A 214 -15.54 -18.09 -9.29
C GLU A 214 -16.66 -18.67 -8.41
N LYS A 215 -17.46 -19.54 -9.03
CA LYS A 215 -18.59 -20.23 -8.41
C LYS A 215 -18.14 -21.40 -7.54
#